data_AF-A0A8H5BUK6-F1
#
_entry.id   AF-A0A8H5BUK6-F1
#
_cell.length_a   1.000
_cell.length_b   1.000
_cell.length_c   1.000
_cell.angle_alpha   90.00
_cell.angle_beta   90.00
_cell.angle_gamma   90.00
#
_symmetry.space_group_name_H-M   'P 1'
#
loop_
_entity.id
_entity.type
_entity.pdbx_description
1 polymer ?
#
loop_
_entity_poly.entity_id
_entity_poly.type
_entity_poly.pdbx_seq_one_letter_code
_entity_poly.pdbx_strand_id
1 'polypeptide(L)'
;MTTDASETYRIAMILHPRYKLQYFHNRRWETDWIEIAEEILRDEYKCLYGSLQVDDSANATSSGFDPGPGPSTSSGMHEPNMFDEPPPADPGAHSLVNDDSASEIDHYLVRDVDSKCVDALAWWATPENKCRYPRLSRMALDYLSIPATSVEVERVFSRGRILISHLRNRLAPQTIRSLLCLNYWSKGGLVQDKDILFIARSNPEVEDDGDVEFEDGWDAV
;
A
#
# COMPACT_ATOMS: atom_id res chain seq x y z
N MET A 1 -19.43 -21.82 -3.46
CA MET A 1 -18.61 -20.80 -4.14
C MET A 1 -17.16 -21.19 -3.90
N THR A 2 -16.48 -21.76 -4.89
CA THR A 2 -15.09 -22.20 -4.75
C THR A 2 -14.17 -21.00 -4.97
N THR A 3 -13.20 -20.80 -4.07
CA THR A 3 -12.31 -19.63 -4.02
C THR A 3 -11.30 -19.59 -5.17
N ASP A 4 -11.18 -20.66 -5.94
CA ASP A 4 -10.30 -20.82 -7.10
C ASP A 4 -10.76 -20.06 -8.36
N ALA A 5 -12.04 -19.70 -8.43
CA ALA A 5 -12.58 -18.88 -9.52
C ALA A 5 -12.37 -17.37 -9.32
N SER A 6 -11.89 -16.93 -8.14
CA SER A 6 -11.66 -15.52 -7.85
C SER A 6 -10.37 -15.01 -8.50
N GLU A 7 -10.48 -13.95 -9.29
CA GLU A 7 -9.34 -13.21 -9.88
C GLU A 7 -8.39 -12.72 -8.78
N THR A 8 -8.95 -12.15 -7.70
CA THR A 8 -8.20 -11.72 -6.52
C THR A 8 -7.37 -12.85 -5.90
N TYR A 9 -7.94 -14.04 -5.79
CA TYR A 9 -7.21 -15.20 -5.26
C TYR A 9 -6.05 -15.60 -6.19
N ARG A 10 -6.28 -15.59 -7.52
CA ARG A 10 -5.24 -15.90 -8.51
C ARG A 10 -4.09 -14.91 -8.40
N ILE A 11 -4.40 -13.61 -8.43
CA ILE A 11 -3.44 -12.51 -8.29
C ILE A 11 -2.65 -12.65 -6.99
N ALA A 12 -3.33 -12.80 -5.84
CA ALA A 12 -2.69 -12.91 -4.53
C ALA A 12 -1.72 -14.11 -4.45
N MET A 13 -2.10 -15.26 -5.00
CA MET A 13 -1.24 -16.44 -5.01
C MET A 13 -0.01 -16.28 -5.90
N ILE A 14 -0.12 -15.58 -7.04
CA ILE A 14 1.04 -15.28 -7.90
C ILE A 14 1.97 -14.26 -7.21
N LEU A 15 1.41 -13.22 -6.60
CA LEU A 15 2.16 -12.19 -5.88
C LEU A 15 2.80 -12.67 -4.57
N HIS A 16 2.44 -13.87 -4.09
CA HIS A 16 3.06 -14.44 -2.90
C HIS A 16 4.46 -15.00 -3.22
N PRO A 17 5.55 -14.49 -2.60
CA PRO A 17 6.94 -14.82 -2.97
C PRO A 17 7.28 -16.33 -2.92
N ARG A 18 6.60 -17.08 -2.07
CA ARG A 18 6.74 -18.53 -1.90
C ARG A 18 5.95 -19.38 -2.93
N TYR A 19 4.85 -18.87 -3.47
CA TYR A 19 3.88 -19.69 -4.19
C TYR A 19 3.96 -19.45 -5.70
N LYS A 20 3.89 -18.20 -6.16
CA LYS A 20 3.99 -17.81 -7.57
C LYS A 20 3.18 -18.73 -8.50
N LEU A 21 3.62 -18.90 -9.74
CA LEU A 21 3.05 -19.84 -10.70
C LEU A 21 3.27 -21.31 -10.29
N GLN A 22 4.33 -21.59 -9.51
CA GLN A 22 4.65 -22.95 -9.04
C GLN A 22 3.52 -23.56 -8.21
N TYR A 23 2.76 -22.74 -7.48
CA TYR A 23 1.61 -23.21 -6.71
C TYR A 23 0.54 -23.83 -7.60
N PHE A 24 0.19 -23.22 -8.72
CA PHE A 24 -0.84 -23.73 -9.63
C PHE A 24 -0.39 -25.02 -10.33
N HIS A 25 0.87 -25.09 -10.73
CA HIS A 25 1.47 -26.33 -11.23
C HIS A 25 1.41 -27.46 -10.19
N ASN A 26 1.77 -27.17 -8.93
CA ASN A 26 1.71 -28.14 -7.83
C ASN A 26 0.27 -28.59 -7.52
N ARG A 27 -0.72 -27.71 -7.74
CA ARG A 27 -2.15 -28.00 -7.62
C ARG A 27 -2.74 -28.68 -8.87
N ARG A 28 -1.93 -28.92 -9.91
CA ARG A 28 -2.33 -29.53 -11.19
C ARG A 28 -3.46 -28.78 -11.89
N TRP A 29 -3.41 -27.45 -11.86
CA TRP A 29 -4.29 -26.65 -12.70
C TRP A 29 -3.94 -26.87 -14.18
N GLU A 30 -4.95 -26.75 -15.04
CA GLU A 30 -4.75 -26.78 -16.48
C GLU A 30 -3.86 -25.62 -16.91
N THR A 31 -2.98 -25.85 -17.89
CA THR A 31 -2.02 -24.84 -18.36
C THR A 31 -2.73 -23.57 -18.80
N ASP A 32 -3.81 -23.70 -19.56
CA ASP A 32 -4.64 -22.57 -20.02
C ASP A 32 -5.15 -21.72 -18.85
N TRP A 33 -5.49 -22.33 -17.71
CA TRP A 33 -5.94 -21.60 -16.52
C TRP A 33 -4.81 -20.85 -15.82
N ILE A 34 -3.60 -21.38 -15.88
CA ILE A 34 -2.39 -20.73 -15.35
C ILE A 34 -2.04 -19.53 -16.23
N GLU A 35 -2.11 -19.69 -17.55
CA GLU A 35 -1.92 -18.61 -18.52
C GLU A 35 -2.95 -17.50 -18.33
N ILE A 36 -4.24 -17.85 -18.19
CA ILE A 36 -5.30 -16.88 -17.88
C ILE A 36 -5.04 -16.16 -16.55
N ALA A 37 -4.55 -16.86 -15.52
CA ALA A 37 -4.22 -16.23 -14.24
C ALA A 37 -3.07 -15.23 -14.35
N GLU A 38 -2.07 -15.52 -15.17
CA GLU A 38 -0.97 -14.60 -15.49
C GLU A 38 -1.45 -13.41 -16.31
N GLU A 39 -2.32 -13.63 -17.30
CA GLU A 39 -2.94 -12.58 -18.11
C GLU A 39 -3.74 -11.61 -17.23
N ILE A 40 -4.60 -12.12 -16.34
CA ILE A 40 -5.36 -11.32 -15.38
C ILE A 40 -4.42 -10.45 -14.53
N LEU A 41 -3.32 -11.01 -14.02
CA LEU A 41 -2.34 -10.26 -13.23
C LEU A 41 -1.72 -9.11 -14.05
N ARG A 42 -1.31 -9.40 -15.29
CA ARG A 42 -0.65 -8.42 -16.18
C ARG A 42 -1.60 -7.30 -16.58
N ASP A 43 -2.84 -7.64 -16.93
CA ASP A 43 -3.86 -6.67 -17.29
C ASP A 43 -4.19 -5.76 -16.12
N GLU A 44 -4.42 -6.32 -14.93
CA GLU A 44 -4.73 -5.57 -13.73
C GLU A 44 -3.58 -4.62 -13.35
N TYR A 45 -2.34 -5.11 -13.39
CA TYR A 45 -1.17 -4.30 -13.15
C TYR A 45 -1.06 -3.15 -14.15
N LYS A 46 -1.25 -3.43 -15.44
CA LYS A 46 -1.16 -2.42 -16.49
C LYS A 46 -2.24 -1.35 -16.35
N CYS A 47 -3.47 -1.75 -16.04
CA CYS A 47 -4.62 -0.86 -15.93
C CYS A 47 -4.57 0.02 -14.67
N LEU A 48 -4.26 -0.55 -13.51
CA LEU A 48 -4.36 0.16 -12.23
C LEU A 48 -3.03 0.68 -11.69
N TYR A 49 -1.92 -0.02 -11.99
CA TYR A 49 -0.61 0.25 -11.39
C TYR A 49 0.43 0.78 -12.40
N GLY A 50 0.20 0.58 -13.70
CA GLY A 50 1.14 0.94 -14.77
C GLY A 50 1.41 2.44 -14.92
N SER A 51 0.52 3.30 -14.41
CA SER A 51 0.66 4.76 -14.46
C SER A 51 1.03 5.41 -13.12
N LEU A 52 1.18 4.62 -12.05
CA LEU A 52 1.50 5.16 -10.73
C LEU A 52 2.90 5.78 -10.74
N GLN A 53 2.98 7.00 -10.23
CA GLN A 53 4.26 7.68 -10.04
C GLN A 53 5.04 6.96 -8.95
N VAL A 54 6.28 6.62 -9.29
CA VAL A 54 7.24 6.05 -8.34
C VAL A 54 7.86 7.23 -7.63
N ASP A 55 7.43 7.49 -6.39
CA ASP A 55 8.06 8.52 -5.58
C ASP A 55 9.46 8.06 -5.18
N ASP A 56 10.49 8.64 -5.80
CA ASP A 56 11.91 8.48 -5.45
C ASP A 56 12.28 9.13 -4.09
N SER A 57 11.32 9.25 -3.16
CA SER A 57 11.53 9.79 -1.82
C SER A 57 12.10 8.73 -0.85
N ALA A 58 13.22 8.11 -1.24
CA ALA A 58 14.09 7.38 -0.31
C ALA A 58 15.43 8.10 -0.06
N ASN A 59 15.61 9.31 -0.59
CA ASN A 59 16.91 10.01 -0.53
C ASN A 59 16.78 11.49 -0.13
N ALA A 60 16.06 11.82 0.95
CA ALA A 60 16.08 13.17 1.51
C ALA A 60 15.67 13.27 2.99
N THR A 61 16.27 12.48 3.90
CA THR A 61 16.24 12.84 5.33
C THR A 61 17.53 12.42 6.04
N SER A 62 18.60 13.18 5.83
CA SER A 62 19.70 13.23 6.80
C SER A 62 20.26 14.65 6.90
N SER A 63 20.37 15.11 8.14
CA SER A 63 21.11 16.27 8.65
C SER A 63 20.62 17.68 8.32
N GLY A 64 19.71 18.18 9.17
CA GLY A 64 19.62 19.59 9.53
C GLY A 64 19.87 19.75 11.02
N PHE A 65 21.12 19.64 11.46
CA PHE A 65 21.55 20.07 12.80
C PHE A 65 22.77 20.97 12.64
N ASP A 66 22.51 22.26 12.80
CA ASP A 66 23.45 23.37 12.80
C ASP A 66 24.30 23.35 14.09
N PRO A 67 25.62 23.56 13.98
CA PRO A 67 26.20 24.62 14.79
C PRO A 67 27.22 25.49 14.03
N GLY A 68 27.11 26.80 14.31
CA GLY A 68 27.88 27.89 13.70
C GLY A 68 29.39 28.01 14.05
N PRO A 69 30.01 29.19 13.87
CA PRO A 69 31.18 29.33 13.01
C PRO A 69 32.49 29.72 13.73
N GLY A 70 33.64 29.42 13.10
CA GLY A 70 34.97 29.93 13.44
C GLY A 70 36.12 29.32 12.61
N PRO A 71 37.30 29.98 12.46
CA PRO A 71 37.73 30.45 11.13
C PRO A 71 39.08 29.92 10.57
N SER A 72 39.16 30.02 9.23
CA SER A 72 40.31 30.33 8.34
C SER A 72 41.61 29.50 8.38
N THR A 73 41.99 28.84 7.26
CA THR A 73 43.29 29.07 6.59
C THR A 73 43.34 28.54 5.13
N SER A 74 43.61 29.46 4.20
CA SER A 74 44.46 29.41 2.97
C SER A 74 44.40 28.29 1.91
N SER A 75 44.12 28.76 0.68
CA SER A 75 44.95 28.68 -0.55
C SER A 75 44.95 27.41 -1.42
N GLY A 76 44.72 27.62 -2.73
CA GLY A 76 45.00 26.67 -3.82
C GLY A 76 43.84 26.52 -4.81
N MET A 77 43.48 27.54 -5.58
CA MET A 77 43.66 27.57 -7.05
C MET A 77 43.70 26.20 -7.75
N HIS A 78 42.56 25.77 -8.32
CA HIS A 78 42.55 24.88 -9.48
C HIS A 78 41.39 25.27 -10.40
N GLU A 79 41.74 25.66 -11.63
CA GLU A 79 40.79 25.97 -12.69
C GLU A 79 40.03 24.71 -13.15
N PRO A 80 38.79 24.88 -13.65
CA PRO A 80 37.99 23.77 -14.18
C PRO A 80 38.54 23.33 -15.55
N ASN A 81 38.88 22.05 -15.65
CA ASN A 81 39.38 21.45 -16.89
C ASN A 81 38.29 21.37 -17.97
N MET A 82 38.69 21.84 -19.15
CA MET A 82 38.02 21.96 -20.46
C MET A 82 37.60 20.62 -21.10
N PHE A 83 36.95 19.72 -20.36
CA PHE A 83 36.40 18.46 -20.88
C PHE A 83 34.92 18.22 -20.53
N ASP A 84 34.24 19.24 -19.99
CA ASP A 84 32.78 19.32 -20.00
C ASP A 84 32.31 19.86 -21.37
N GLU A 85 32.08 18.96 -22.34
CA GLU A 85 30.94 19.09 -23.27
C GLU A 85 30.66 17.75 -24.00
N PRO A 86 29.47 17.14 -23.78
CA PRO A 86 29.02 15.98 -24.55
C PRO A 86 28.51 16.39 -25.95
N PRO A 87 28.62 15.53 -26.98
CA PRO A 87 28.14 15.85 -28.32
C PRO A 87 26.60 15.95 -28.37
N PRO A 88 26.04 16.82 -29.24
CA PRO A 88 24.60 17.01 -29.34
C PRO A 88 23.97 15.79 -30.03
N ALA A 89 23.07 15.09 -29.33
CA ALA A 89 22.21 14.08 -29.92
C ALA A 89 20.88 14.72 -30.34
N ASP A 90 20.45 14.41 -31.55
CA ASP A 90 19.35 15.02 -32.31
C ASP A 90 18.00 15.13 -31.56
N PRO A 91 17.24 16.22 -31.76
CA PRO A 91 15.87 16.35 -31.29
C PRO A 91 14.91 15.73 -32.31
N GLY A 92 14.61 14.44 -32.19
CA GLY A 92 13.60 13.84 -33.06
C GLY A 92 13.55 12.32 -33.10
N ALA A 93 13.18 11.68 -32.00
CA ALA A 93 12.55 10.36 -32.05
C ALA A 93 11.68 10.16 -30.81
N HIS A 94 10.38 10.26 -31.01
CA HIS A 94 9.28 9.65 -30.26
C HIS A 94 9.58 9.13 -28.84
N SER A 95 8.98 9.80 -27.86
CA SER A 95 8.73 9.25 -26.51
C SER A 95 8.12 7.85 -26.64
N LEU A 96 8.96 6.84 -26.45
CA LEU A 96 8.53 5.48 -26.26
C LEU A 96 7.95 5.44 -24.86
N VAL A 97 6.65 5.16 -24.77
CA VAL A 97 6.01 4.65 -23.56
C VAL A 97 6.93 3.57 -22.97
N ASN A 98 7.56 3.85 -21.84
CA ASN A 98 8.45 2.91 -21.17
C ASN A 98 7.70 1.61 -20.89
N ASP A 99 8.20 0.53 -21.47
CA ASP A 99 7.82 -0.86 -21.21
C ASP A 99 8.37 -1.36 -19.85
N ASP A 100 8.61 -0.45 -18.90
CA ASP A 100 9.09 -0.76 -17.55
C ASP A 100 8.03 -1.55 -16.75
N SER A 101 6.77 -1.41 -17.15
CA SER A 101 5.64 -2.08 -16.52
C SER A 101 5.66 -3.59 -16.73
N ALA A 102 5.94 -4.07 -17.96
CA ALA A 102 6.07 -5.49 -18.22
C ALA A 102 7.33 -6.07 -17.57
N SER A 103 8.42 -5.30 -17.56
CA SER A 103 9.72 -5.73 -17.06
C SER A 103 9.72 -6.04 -15.55
N GLU A 104 8.97 -5.28 -14.72
CA GLU A 104 8.85 -5.56 -13.28
C GLU A 104 8.22 -6.93 -12.99
N ILE A 105 7.09 -7.23 -13.64
CA ILE A 105 6.37 -8.51 -13.48
C ILE A 105 7.26 -9.66 -13.96
N ASP A 106 7.83 -9.53 -15.16
CA ASP A 106 8.68 -10.57 -15.75
C ASP A 106 9.87 -10.88 -14.84
N HIS A 107 10.53 -9.83 -14.35
CA HIS A 107 11.66 -9.96 -13.44
C HIS A 107 11.25 -10.59 -12.08
N TYR A 108 10.04 -10.37 -11.60
CA TYR A 108 9.52 -11.04 -10.40
C TYR A 108 9.17 -12.52 -10.65
N LEU A 109 8.51 -12.85 -11.76
CA LEU A 109 8.06 -14.20 -12.08
C LEU A 109 9.22 -15.16 -12.39
N VAL A 110 10.28 -14.67 -13.04
CA VAL A 110 11.49 -15.46 -13.35
C VAL A 110 12.29 -15.80 -12.09
N ARG A 111 12.25 -14.93 -11.07
CA ARG A 111 12.98 -15.16 -9.82
C ARG A 111 12.46 -16.41 -9.11
N ASP A 112 13.37 -17.19 -8.54
CA ASP A 112 13.00 -18.36 -7.75
C ASP A 112 12.05 -18.02 -6.59
N VAL A 113 11.25 -19.01 -6.19
CA VAL A 113 10.36 -18.88 -5.03
C VAL A 113 11.16 -18.76 -3.74
N ASP A 114 10.75 -17.84 -2.87
CA ASP A 114 11.36 -17.67 -1.56
C ASP A 114 10.67 -18.61 -0.55
N SER A 115 11.23 -19.82 -0.42
CA SER A 115 10.73 -20.84 0.52
C SER A 115 10.76 -20.40 2.00
N LYS A 116 11.56 -19.39 2.34
CA LYS A 116 11.69 -18.85 3.70
C LYS A 116 10.70 -17.72 4.00
N CYS A 117 9.97 -17.24 2.99
CA CYS A 117 8.94 -16.22 3.18
C CYS A 117 7.78 -16.79 4.03
N VAL A 118 7.73 -16.37 5.30
CA VAL A 118 6.62 -16.67 6.23
C VAL A 118 5.52 -15.62 6.11
N ASP A 119 5.91 -14.35 5.98
CA ASP A 119 5.00 -13.22 5.85
C ASP A 119 5.27 -12.49 4.53
N ALA A 120 4.37 -12.65 3.58
CA ALA A 120 4.46 -12.01 2.27
C ALA A 120 4.28 -10.49 2.35
N LEU A 121 3.46 -9.98 3.28
CA LEU A 121 3.27 -8.54 3.46
C LEU A 121 4.56 -7.90 3.96
N ALA A 122 5.21 -8.51 4.96
CA ALA A 122 6.52 -8.04 5.44
C ALA A 122 7.60 -8.11 4.35
N TRP A 123 7.57 -9.15 3.51
CA TRP A 123 8.50 -9.30 2.39
C TRP A 123 8.35 -8.15 1.40
N TRP A 124 7.13 -7.83 0.95
CA TRP A 124 6.85 -6.71 0.05
C TRP A 124 7.04 -5.34 0.71
N ALA A 125 6.88 -5.26 2.03
CA ALA A 125 7.11 -4.03 2.80
C ALA A 125 8.59 -3.67 2.97
N THR A 126 9.52 -4.59 2.70
CA THR A 126 10.96 -4.38 2.86
C THR A 126 11.47 -3.31 1.87
N PRO A 127 12.31 -2.33 2.30
CA PRO A 127 12.79 -1.26 1.43
C PRO A 127 13.45 -1.76 0.14
N GLU A 128 14.23 -2.84 0.23
CA GLU A 128 14.89 -3.45 -0.94
C GLU A 128 13.89 -3.89 -2.01
N ASN A 129 12.79 -4.53 -1.62
CA ASN A 129 11.77 -5.00 -2.56
C ASN A 129 10.91 -3.85 -3.08
N LYS A 130 10.63 -2.82 -2.26
CA LYS A 130 9.95 -1.60 -2.71
C LYS A 130 10.78 -0.82 -3.73
N CYS A 131 12.08 -0.67 -3.51
CA CYS A 131 12.95 0.00 -4.48
C CYS A 131 13.11 -0.80 -5.77
N ARG A 132 13.14 -2.15 -5.67
CA ARG A 132 13.30 -3.03 -6.83
C ARG A 132 12.02 -3.20 -7.65
N TYR A 133 10.87 -3.11 -7.00
CA TYR A 133 9.55 -3.34 -7.56
C TYR A 133 8.57 -2.24 -7.09
N PRO A 134 8.78 -0.99 -7.50
CA PRO A 134 8.06 0.14 -6.93
C PRO A 134 6.54 0.07 -7.18
N ARG A 135 6.12 -0.35 -8.37
CA ARG A 135 4.69 -0.47 -8.70
C ARG A 135 4.15 -1.83 -8.24
N LEU A 136 4.90 -2.90 -8.49
CA LEU A 136 4.45 -4.25 -8.18
C LEU A 136 4.35 -4.50 -6.67
N SER A 137 5.22 -3.91 -5.85
CA SER A 137 5.10 -4.00 -4.38
C SER A 137 3.83 -3.36 -3.85
N ARG A 138 3.35 -2.27 -4.47
CA ARG A 138 2.07 -1.64 -4.10
C ARG A 138 0.89 -2.55 -4.43
N MET A 139 0.86 -3.09 -5.65
CA MET A 139 -0.15 -4.08 -6.04
C MET A 139 -0.17 -5.29 -5.10
N ALA A 140 1.02 -5.81 -4.77
CA ALA A 140 1.13 -6.95 -3.87
C ALA A 140 0.61 -6.64 -2.46
N LEU A 141 0.91 -5.46 -1.91
CA LEU A 141 0.39 -5.05 -0.60
C LEU A 141 -1.13 -4.89 -0.63
N ASP A 142 -1.70 -4.29 -1.67
CA ASP A 142 -3.14 -4.12 -1.81
C ASP A 142 -3.84 -5.49 -1.85
N TYR A 143 -3.39 -6.40 -2.72
CA TYR A 143 -4.02 -7.71 -2.91
C TYR A 143 -3.78 -8.69 -1.75
N LEU A 144 -2.59 -8.71 -1.15
CA LEU A 144 -2.27 -9.61 -0.04
C LEU A 144 -2.88 -9.16 1.29
N SER A 145 -3.27 -7.89 1.41
CA SER A 145 -3.94 -7.36 2.60
C SER A 145 -5.43 -7.68 2.67
N ILE A 146 -6.02 -8.18 1.57
CA ILE A 146 -7.42 -8.56 1.51
C ILE A 146 -7.66 -9.75 2.45
N PRO A 147 -8.54 -9.61 3.46
CA PRO A 147 -8.82 -10.69 4.39
C PRO A 147 -9.50 -11.85 3.66
N ALA A 148 -9.03 -13.07 3.90
CA ALA A 148 -9.58 -14.27 3.27
C ALA A 148 -11.04 -14.57 3.70
N THR A 149 -11.51 -13.99 4.81
CA THR A 149 -12.85 -14.22 5.36
C THR A 149 -13.42 -12.96 6.01
N SER A 150 -14.75 -12.85 6.04
CA SER A 150 -15.49 -11.81 6.78
C SER A 150 -15.46 -11.99 8.30
N VAL A 151 -14.74 -12.99 8.84
CA VAL A 151 -14.78 -13.36 10.26
C VAL A 151 -14.38 -12.20 11.18
N GLU A 152 -13.41 -11.38 10.78
CA GLU A 152 -13.00 -10.22 11.59
C GLU A 152 -14.10 -9.17 11.68
N VAL A 153 -14.75 -8.90 10.54
CA VAL A 153 -15.88 -7.98 10.44
C VAL A 153 -17.08 -8.50 11.25
N GLU A 154 -17.39 -9.80 11.16
CA GLU A 154 -18.42 -10.45 11.96
C GLU A 154 -18.12 -10.39 13.47
N ARG A 155 -16.86 -10.51 13.87
CA ARG A 155 -16.44 -10.34 15.27
C ARG A 155 -16.65 -8.90 15.75
N VAL A 156 -16.36 -7.90 14.91
CA VAL A 156 -16.62 -6.49 15.21
C VAL A 156 -18.13 -6.26 15.37
N PHE A 157 -18.96 -6.74 14.44
CA PHE A 157 -20.42 -6.59 14.53
C PHE A 157 -21.04 -7.33 15.72
N SER A 158 -20.56 -8.55 16.01
CA SER A 158 -21.00 -9.32 17.18
C SER A 158 -20.71 -8.57 18.48
N ARG A 159 -19.56 -7.90 18.58
CA ARG A 159 -19.23 -7.01 19.71
C ARG A 159 -20.06 -5.73 19.69
N GLY A 160 -20.35 -5.18 18.51
CA GLY A 160 -21.23 -4.02 18.32
C GLY A 160 -22.63 -4.22 18.89
N ARG A 161 -23.14 -5.45 18.93
CA ARG A 161 -24.41 -5.78 19.61
C ARG A 161 -24.42 -5.38 21.10
N ILE A 162 -23.26 -5.33 21.77
CA ILE A 162 -23.15 -4.84 23.15
C ILE A 162 -23.37 -3.32 23.22
N LEU A 163 -22.90 -2.58 22.21
CA LEU A 163 -23.14 -1.13 22.11
C LEU A 163 -24.61 -0.84 21.80
N ILE A 164 -25.23 -1.67 20.95
CA ILE A 164 -26.67 -1.64 20.60
C ILE A 164 -27.48 -2.47 21.61
N SER A 165 -27.18 -2.31 22.90
CA SER A 165 -27.99 -2.88 23.97
C SER A 165 -29.38 -2.22 23.98
N HIS A 166 -30.42 -2.97 24.39
CA HIS A 166 -31.80 -2.50 24.52
C HIS A 166 -32.00 -1.24 25.40
N LEU A 167 -30.96 -0.81 26.13
CA LEU A 167 -30.98 0.39 26.99
C LEU A 167 -30.43 1.65 26.27
N ARG A 168 -29.83 1.54 25.08
CA ARG A 168 -29.27 2.65 24.28
C ARG A 168 -29.91 2.74 22.88
N ASN A 169 -31.24 2.70 22.81
CA ASN A 169 -32.00 2.65 21.54
C ASN A 169 -32.12 3.99 20.78
N ARG A 170 -31.32 5.01 21.13
CA ARG A 170 -31.39 6.35 20.51
C ARG A 170 -30.05 6.83 19.93
N LEU A 171 -29.10 5.94 19.73
CA LEU A 171 -27.86 6.30 19.04
C LEU A 171 -28.10 6.36 17.54
N ALA A 172 -27.68 7.44 16.90
CA ALA A 172 -27.67 7.53 15.45
C ALA A 172 -26.72 6.45 14.87
N PRO A 173 -27.01 5.92 13.66
CA PRO A 173 -26.14 4.96 12.98
C PRO A 173 -24.68 5.44 12.88
N GLN A 174 -24.49 6.74 12.67
CA GLN A 174 -23.18 7.36 12.62
C GLN A 174 -22.42 7.24 13.94
N THR A 175 -23.07 7.49 15.07
CA THR A 175 -22.46 7.36 16.40
C THR A 175 -22.07 5.90 16.67
N ILE A 176 -22.91 4.95 16.28
CA ILE A 176 -22.63 3.51 16.42
C ILE A 176 -21.38 3.13 15.60
N ARG A 177 -21.28 3.59 14.35
CA ARG A 177 -20.12 3.37 13.49
C ARG A 177 -18.85 3.96 14.11
N SER A 178 -18.88 5.21 14.54
CA SER A 178 -17.73 5.88 15.17
C SER A 178 -17.28 5.17 16.44
N LEU A 179 -18.20 4.71 17.29
CA LEU A 179 -17.86 3.96 18.50
C LEU A 179 -17.23 2.60 18.19
N LEU A 180 -17.72 1.90 17.15
CA LEU A 180 -17.15 0.64 16.70
C LEU A 180 -15.72 0.82 16.17
N CYS A 181 -15.50 1.80 15.28
CA CYS A 181 -14.18 2.13 14.76
C CYS A 181 -13.22 2.54 15.89
N LEU A 182 -13.65 3.46 16.76
CA LEU A 182 -12.85 3.92 17.89
C LEU A 182 -12.47 2.76 18.81
N ASN A 183 -13.41 1.87 19.14
CA ASN A 183 -13.12 0.69 19.97
C ASN A 183 -12.09 -0.24 19.31
N TYR A 184 -12.22 -0.45 18.00
CA TYR A 184 -11.32 -1.30 17.25
C TYR A 184 -9.92 -0.70 17.16
N TRP A 185 -9.80 0.56 16.76
CA TRP A 185 -8.52 1.27 16.63
C TRP A 185 -7.81 1.46 17.96
N SER A 186 -8.54 1.77 19.04
CA SER A 186 -7.98 1.86 20.38
C SER A 186 -7.37 0.54 20.83
N LYS A 187 -8.07 -0.59 20.62
CA LYS A 187 -7.50 -1.92 20.91
C LYS A 187 -6.33 -2.28 20.01
N GLY A 188 -6.31 -1.77 18.78
CA GLY A 188 -5.19 -1.89 17.84
C GLY A 188 -4.02 -0.98 18.17
N GLY A 189 -4.09 -0.14 19.22
CA GLY A 189 -3.04 0.83 19.57
C GLY A 189 -2.88 1.96 18.54
N LEU A 190 -3.84 2.11 17.62
CA LEU A 190 -3.84 3.14 16.60
C LEU A 190 -4.33 4.50 17.13
N VAL A 191 -4.96 4.50 18.30
CA VAL A 191 -5.37 5.71 19.02
C VAL A 191 -4.58 5.77 20.32
N GLN A 192 -3.79 6.83 20.51
CA GLN A 192 -3.06 7.03 21.75
C GLN A 192 -3.95 7.70 22.78
N ASP A 193 -3.90 7.22 24.03
CA ASP A 193 -4.68 7.81 25.13
C ASP A 193 -4.38 9.30 25.33
N LYS A 194 -3.16 9.74 24.95
CA LYS A 194 -2.75 11.14 25.00
C LYS A 194 -3.57 12.02 24.07
N ASP A 195 -3.90 11.53 22.88
CA ASP A 195 -4.68 12.26 21.87
C ASP A 195 -6.15 12.39 22.34
N ILE A 196 -6.69 11.31 22.91
CA ILE A 196 -8.03 11.33 23.51
C ILE A 196 -8.09 12.31 24.68
N LEU A 197 -7.10 12.28 25.57
CA LEU A 197 -7.03 13.18 26.72
C LEU A 197 -6.83 14.64 26.29
N PHE A 198 -6.08 14.89 25.23
CA PHE A 198 -5.93 16.21 24.64
C PHE A 198 -7.28 16.72 24.12
N ILE A 199 -8.00 15.94 23.33
CA ILE A 199 -9.32 16.32 22.81
C ILE A 199 -10.32 16.54 23.95
N ALA A 200 -10.38 15.63 24.93
CA ALA A 200 -11.31 15.70 26.05
C ALA A 200 -11.06 16.91 26.98
N ARG A 201 -9.81 17.40 27.04
CA ARG A 201 -9.46 18.61 27.81
C ARG A 201 -9.58 19.90 27.00
N SER A 202 -9.41 19.81 25.70
CA SER A 202 -9.40 20.96 24.79
C SER A 202 -10.78 21.34 24.27
N ASN A 203 -11.81 20.51 24.46
CA ASN A 203 -13.14 20.81 23.94
C ASN A 203 -14.05 21.47 25.00
N PRO A 204 -14.44 22.75 24.84
CA PRO A 204 -15.66 23.26 25.45
C PRO A 204 -16.86 22.51 24.84
N GLU A 205 -18.01 22.49 25.51
CA GLU A 205 -19.22 21.79 25.08
C GLU A 205 -19.45 21.94 23.57
N VAL A 206 -19.44 20.82 22.83
CA VAL A 206 -19.83 20.80 21.42
C VAL A 206 -21.32 21.07 21.40
N GLU A 207 -21.72 22.25 20.95
CA GLU A 207 -23.12 22.49 20.58
C GLU A 207 -23.50 21.44 19.53
N ASP A 208 -24.65 20.79 19.77
CA ASP A 208 -25.26 19.79 18.91
C ASP A 208 -25.65 20.45 17.57
N ASP A 209 -24.65 20.69 16.72
CA ASP A 209 -24.87 20.99 15.31
C ASP A 209 -25.38 19.70 14.68
N GLY A 210 -26.69 19.68 14.46
CA GLY A 210 -27.47 18.51 14.10
C GLY A 210 -26.90 17.70 12.94
N ASP A 211 -27.36 16.46 12.85
CA ASP A 211 -27.03 15.44 11.86
C ASP A 211 -26.38 16.00 10.59
N VAL A 212 -25.05 15.89 10.51
CA VAL A 212 -24.31 16.22 9.30
C VAL A 212 -24.73 15.22 8.22
N GLU A 213 -25.69 15.61 7.39
CA GLU A 213 -26.05 14.92 6.15
C GLU A 213 -24.80 14.89 5.26
N PHE A 214 -24.26 13.68 5.05
CA PHE A 214 -23.24 13.48 4.01
C PHE A 214 -23.89 13.69 2.65
N GLU A 215 -23.14 14.22 1.69
CA GLU A 215 -23.62 14.36 0.31
C GLU A 215 -24.11 13.01 -0.26
N ASP A 216 -25.12 13.05 -1.12
CA ASP A 216 -25.63 11.84 -1.77
C ASP A 216 -24.49 11.15 -2.55
N GLY A 217 -24.20 9.88 -2.21
CA GLY A 217 -23.18 9.07 -2.88
C GLY A 217 -21.90 8.78 -2.10
N TRP A 218 -21.79 9.19 -0.82
CA TRP A 218 -20.66 8.80 0.06
C TRP A 218 -20.60 7.29 0.35
N ASP A 219 -21.69 6.55 0.12
CA ASP A 219 -21.84 5.11 0.32
C ASP A 219 -21.78 4.30 -0.99
N ALA A 220 -21.48 4.94 -2.12
CA ALA A 220 -21.25 4.26 -3.38
C ALA A 220 -19.88 3.55 -3.36
N VAL A 221 -19.90 2.25 -3.06
CA VAL A 221 -18.83 1.29 -3.33
C VAL A 221 -19.31 0.32 -4.40
#